data_AF-A0A521KTZ0-F1
#
_entry.id   AF-A0A521KTZ0-F1
#
_cell.length_a   1.000
_cell.length_b   1.000
_cell.length_c   1.000
_cell.angle_alpha   90.00
_cell.angle_beta   90.00
_cell.angle_gamma   90.00
#
_symmetry.space_group_name_H-M   'P 1'
#
loop_
_entity.id
_entity.type
_entity.pdbx_description
1 polymer ?
#
loop_
_entity_poly.entity_id
_entity_poly.type
_entity_poly.pdbx_seq_one_letter_code
_entity_poly.pdbx_strand_id
1 'polypeptide(L)'
;MTSAGHRATDRASLILLLALAGLLFFLGLGTLGLTDRDEGRNAEAAREMVETGDWVSPTFNYEPRFAKPVFVYWLMSGAYRLFGVSEFTARLPSAALGVALILLQYAFLARLRGPMLGLLGGLMLLLNVEIVAIGRLALTDSALIFFTTLSLFGFWL
;
A
#
# COMPACT_ATOMS: atom_id res chain seq x y z
N MET A 1 -6.84 1.30 -35.51
CA MET A 1 -5.59 0.86 -34.85
C MET A 1 -5.82 -0.53 -34.29
N THR A 2 -4.96 -1.50 -34.60
CA THR A 2 -5.19 -2.94 -34.37
C THR A 2 -5.11 -3.32 -32.88
N SER A 3 -5.80 -4.39 -32.48
CA SER A 3 -5.81 -4.90 -31.08
C SER A 3 -4.41 -5.27 -30.54
N ALA A 4 -3.41 -5.42 -31.42
CA ALA A 4 -2.02 -5.65 -31.06
C ALA A 4 -1.34 -4.38 -30.52
N GLY A 5 -1.60 -3.21 -31.13
CA GLY A 5 -1.02 -1.94 -30.69
C GLY A 5 -1.52 -1.52 -29.30
N HIS A 6 -2.81 -1.72 -29.03
CA HIS A 6 -3.41 -1.44 -27.72
C HIS A 6 -2.79 -2.28 -26.60
N ARG A 7 -2.54 -3.57 -26.87
CA ARG A 7 -1.92 -4.50 -25.91
C ARG A 7 -0.45 -4.18 -25.63
N ALA A 8 0.30 -3.68 -26.61
CA ALA A 8 1.69 -3.28 -26.42
C ALA A 8 1.80 -2.00 -25.55
N THR A 9 0.96 -1.00 -25.83
CA THR A 9 0.90 0.25 -25.03
C THR A 9 0.46 -0.02 -23.60
N ASP A 10 -0.48 -0.93 -23.40
CA ASP A 10 -0.96 -1.34 -22.08
C ASP A 10 0.17 -1.94 -21.23
N ARG A 11 0.91 -2.90 -21.78
CA ARG A 11 2.08 -3.50 -21.11
C ARG A 11 3.16 -2.49 -20.77
N ALA A 12 3.50 -1.61 -21.72
CA ALA A 12 4.53 -0.58 -21.48
C ALA A 12 4.10 0.38 -20.36
N SER A 13 2.81 0.75 -20.32
CA SER A 13 2.27 1.62 -19.26
C SER A 13 2.33 0.95 -17.89
N LEU A 14 1.94 -0.33 -17.81
CA LEU A 14 2.01 -1.11 -16.57
C LEU A 14 3.44 -1.26 -16.07
N ILE A 15 4.40 -1.57 -16.96
CA ILE A 15 5.82 -1.70 -16.60
C ILE A 15 6.35 -0.35 -16.08
N LEU A 16 6.03 0.75 -16.76
CA LEU A 16 6.44 2.09 -16.34
C LEU A 16 5.87 2.45 -14.96
N LEU A 17 4.56 2.26 -14.76
CA LEU A 17 3.92 2.54 -13.47
C LEU A 17 4.48 1.65 -12.36
N LEU A 18 4.69 0.36 -12.63
CA LEU A 18 5.28 -0.56 -11.65
C LEU A 18 6.70 -0.16 -11.28
N ALA A 19 7.53 0.23 -12.26
CA ALA A 19 8.90 0.67 -12.02
C ALA A 19 8.95 1.97 -11.20
N LEU A 20 8.15 2.97 -11.57
CA LEU A 20 8.09 4.26 -10.86
C LEU A 20 7.47 4.11 -9.47
N ALA A 21 6.38 3.36 -9.33
CA ALA A 21 5.76 3.10 -8.03
C ALA A 21 6.71 2.28 -7.13
N GLY A 22 7.39 1.28 -7.68
CA GLY A 22 8.44 0.54 -6.99
C GLY A 22 9.54 1.47 -6.48
N LEU A 23 10.05 2.36 -7.32
CA LEU A 23 11.04 3.36 -6.94
C LEU A 23 10.52 4.28 -5.82
N LEU A 24 9.35 4.90 -6.01
CA LEU A 24 8.83 5.92 -5.10
C LEU A 24 8.35 5.35 -3.76
N PHE A 25 7.77 4.15 -3.73
CA PHE A 25 7.30 3.54 -2.49
C PHE A 25 8.40 2.78 -1.74
N PHE A 26 9.41 2.21 -2.41
CA PHE A 26 10.37 1.30 -1.74
C PHE A 26 11.78 1.86 -1.59
N LEU A 27 12.21 2.84 -2.39
CA LEU A 27 13.57 3.37 -2.28
C LEU A 27 13.79 4.00 -0.89
N GLY A 28 14.69 3.43 -0.09
CA GLY A 28 15.00 3.90 1.26
C GLY A 28 13.85 3.75 2.26
N LEU A 29 12.91 2.82 2.05
CA LEU A 29 11.71 2.68 2.90
C LEU A 29 12.04 2.40 4.38
N GLY A 30 13.13 1.69 4.66
CA GLY A 30 13.58 1.35 6.02
C GLY A 30 14.76 2.17 6.55
N THR A 31 15.22 3.22 5.86
CA THR A 31 16.47 3.91 6.24
C THR A 31 16.29 4.94 7.37
N LEU A 32 15.04 5.34 7.64
CA LEU A 32 14.69 6.24 8.75
C LEU A 32 13.90 5.45 9.79
N GLY A 33 14.10 5.81 11.06
CA GLY A 33 13.26 5.33 12.16
C GLY A 33 11.78 5.66 11.95
N LEU A 34 10.92 5.11 12.81
CA LEU A 34 9.50 5.43 12.82
C LEU A 34 9.30 6.83 13.42
N THR A 35 9.10 7.83 12.56
CA THR A 35 9.08 9.25 12.95
C THR A 35 7.70 9.75 13.32
N ASP A 36 6.65 9.10 12.79
CA ASP A 36 5.28 9.43 13.14
C ASP A 36 4.84 8.69 14.41
N ARG A 37 3.99 9.35 15.21
CA ARG A 37 3.49 8.79 16.47
C ARG A 37 2.69 7.52 16.26
N ASP A 38 1.86 7.49 15.22
CA ASP A 38 0.99 6.35 14.94
C ASP A 38 1.74 5.23 14.20
N GLU A 39 2.79 5.54 13.42
CA GLU A 39 3.73 4.52 12.90
C GLU A 39 4.28 3.64 14.02
N GLY A 40 4.92 4.26 15.03
CA GLY A 40 5.54 3.53 16.13
C GLY A 40 4.54 2.65 16.88
N ARG A 41 3.35 3.19 17.13
CA ARG A 41 2.28 2.45 17.81
C ARG A 41 1.74 1.27 17.01
N ASN A 42 1.60 1.43 15.69
CA ASN A 42 1.10 0.35 14.85
C ASN A 42 2.15 -0.75 14.67
N ALA A 43 3.40 -0.34 14.46
CA ALA A 43 4.53 -1.23 14.33
C ALA A 43 4.76 -2.05 15.61
N GLU A 44 4.67 -1.43 16.78
CA GLU A 44 4.82 -2.11 18.06
C GLU A 44 3.63 -3.03 18.35
N ALA A 45 2.40 -2.60 18.07
CA ALA A 45 1.23 -3.47 18.22
C ALA A 45 1.34 -4.75 17.37
N ALA A 46 1.78 -4.62 16.12
CA ALA A 46 2.04 -5.77 15.27
C ALA A 46 3.20 -6.63 15.80
N ARG A 47 4.23 -6.03 16.41
CA ARG A 47 5.35 -6.77 17.01
C ARG A 47 4.88 -7.59 18.22
N GLU A 48 4.10 -7.00 19.10
CA GLU A 48 3.50 -7.64 20.28
C GLU A 48 2.54 -8.78 19.88
N MET A 49 1.76 -8.63 18.81
CA MET A 49 0.91 -9.72 18.29
C MET A 49 1.74 -10.93 17.81
N VAL A 50 2.91 -10.68 17.20
CA VAL A 50 3.84 -11.76 16.81
C VAL A 50 4.48 -12.41 18.05
N GLU A 51 4.89 -11.61 19.03
CA GLU A 51 5.53 -12.09 20.26
C GLU A 51 4.58 -12.93 21.13
N THR A 52 3.37 -12.43 21.37
CA THR A 52 2.38 -13.06 22.25
C THR A 52 1.64 -14.20 21.57
N GLY A 53 1.55 -14.17 20.23
CA GLY A 53 0.70 -15.09 19.48
C GLY A 53 -0.81 -14.79 19.59
N ASP A 54 -1.20 -13.68 20.23
CA ASP A 54 -2.58 -13.20 20.20
C ASP A 54 -2.82 -12.40 18.91
N TRP A 55 -3.50 -13.04 17.95
CA TRP A 55 -3.86 -12.42 16.68
C TRP A 55 -5.21 -11.70 16.72
N VAL A 56 -5.88 -11.65 17.87
CA VAL A 56 -7.23 -11.06 18.00
C VAL A 56 -7.17 -9.71 18.72
N SER A 57 -6.42 -9.64 19.82
CA SER A 57 -6.42 -8.48 20.72
C SER A 57 -5.11 -7.69 20.62
N PRO A 58 -5.02 -6.65 19.76
CA PRO A 58 -3.80 -5.86 19.65
C PRO A 58 -3.51 -5.09 20.94
N THR A 59 -2.23 -5.02 21.30
CA THR A 59 -1.72 -4.29 22.47
C THR A 59 -0.69 -3.23 22.06
N PHE A 60 -0.39 -2.28 22.95
CA PHE A 60 0.73 -1.35 22.81
C PHE A 60 1.31 -1.06 24.18
N ASN A 61 2.60 -1.36 24.36
CA ASN A 61 3.22 -1.54 25.66
C ASN A 61 2.43 -2.54 26.52
N TYR A 62 1.95 -3.62 25.90
CA TYR A 62 1.16 -4.68 26.54
C TYR A 62 -0.19 -4.24 27.14
N GLU A 63 -0.65 -3.03 26.82
CA GLU A 63 -1.98 -2.54 27.19
C GLU A 63 -2.93 -2.59 25.98
N PRO A 64 -4.24 -2.87 26.16
CA PRO A 64 -5.18 -3.01 25.05
C PRO A 64 -5.22 -1.79 24.10
N ARG A 65 -5.14 -2.04 22.80
CA ARG A 65 -5.14 -1.00 21.74
C ARG A 65 -6.25 -1.24 20.72
N PHE A 66 -7.49 -0.92 21.09
CA PHE A 66 -8.66 -1.07 20.21
C PHE A 66 -8.99 0.19 19.37
N ALA A 67 -7.97 0.99 19.04
CA ALA A 67 -8.15 2.25 18.33
C ALA A 67 -8.32 2.09 16.81
N LYS A 68 -7.87 0.96 16.24
CA LYS A 68 -7.90 0.68 14.80
C LYS A 68 -8.35 -0.77 14.55
N PRO A 69 -8.96 -1.08 13.39
CA PRO A 69 -9.27 -2.44 13.02
C PRO A 69 -8.01 -3.32 12.93
N VAL A 70 -8.12 -4.57 13.40
CA VAL A 70 -7.00 -5.51 13.52
C VAL A 70 -6.31 -5.84 12.20
N PHE A 71 -7.01 -5.67 11.07
CA PHE A 71 -6.54 -6.08 9.75
C PHE A 71 -5.16 -5.51 9.38
N VAL A 72 -4.88 -4.25 9.71
CA VAL A 72 -3.57 -3.63 9.39
C VAL A 72 -2.46 -4.27 10.23
N TYR A 73 -2.74 -4.62 11.48
CA TYR A 73 -1.80 -5.33 12.33
C TYR A 73 -1.54 -6.74 11.81
N TRP A 74 -2.53 -7.43 11.24
CA TRP A 74 -2.29 -8.72 10.57
C TRP A 74 -1.34 -8.62 9.39
N LEU A 75 -1.49 -7.59 8.56
CA LEU A 75 -0.58 -7.38 7.43
C LEU A 75 0.85 -7.14 7.90
N MET A 76 1.04 -6.28 8.90
CA MET A 76 2.36 -6.00 9.49
C MET A 76 2.95 -7.22 10.21
N SER A 77 2.16 -7.90 11.04
CA SER A 77 2.57 -9.10 11.78
C SER A 77 2.95 -10.24 10.82
N GLY A 78 2.19 -10.41 9.73
CA GLY A 78 2.51 -11.34 8.66
C GLY A 78 3.83 -10.99 7.99
N ALA A 79 4.06 -9.71 7.67
CA ALA A 79 5.33 -9.24 7.13
C ALA A 79 6.50 -9.50 8.11
N TYR A 80 6.33 -9.22 9.40
CA TYR A 80 7.34 -9.50 10.43
C TYR A 80 7.68 -10.98 10.54
N ARG A 81 6.69 -11.87 10.43
CA ARG A 81 6.95 -13.31 10.44
C ARG A 81 7.75 -13.79 9.22
N LEU A 82 7.60 -13.13 8.08
CA LEU A 82 8.26 -13.51 6.83
C LEU A 82 9.67 -12.91 6.69
N PHE A 83 9.85 -11.65 7.12
CA PHE A 83 11.06 -10.87 6.85
C PHE A 83 11.78 -10.36 8.11
N GLY A 84 11.26 -10.66 9.30
CA GLY A 84 11.77 -10.13 10.56
C GLY A 84 11.24 -8.73 10.87
N VAL A 85 11.42 -8.32 12.13
CA VAL A 85 10.99 -7.00 12.63
C VAL A 85 12.00 -5.94 12.20
N SER A 86 11.53 -4.95 11.43
CA SER A 86 12.31 -3.78 11.01
C SER A 86 11.38 -2.67 10.54
N GLU A 87 11.89 -1.45 10.39
CA GLU A 87 11.16 -0.30 9.82
C GLU A 87 10.70 -0.58 8.39
N PHE A 88 11.54 -1.24 7.59
CA PHE A 88 11.17 -1.66 6.24
C PHE A 88 9.96 -2.59 6.28
N THR A 89 10.02 -3.63 7.12
CA THR A 89 8.96 -4.63 7.19
C THR A 89 7.65 -4.05 7.76
N ALA A 90 7.74 -3.08 8.67
CA ALA A 90 6.58 -2.38 9.21
C ALA A 90 5.82 -1.58 8.13
N ARG A 91 6.57 -0.95 7.21
CA ARG A 91 6.04 -0.11 6.13
C ARG A 91 5.71 -0.91 4.86
N LEU A 92 6.24 -2.12 4.72
CA LEU A 92 6.07 -2.99 3.56
C LEU A 92 4.60 -3.16 3.13
N PRO A 93 3.63 -3.42 4.03
CA PRO A 93 2.22 -3.52 3.65
C PRO A 93 1.67 -2.23 3.03
N SER A 94 1.95 -1.07 3.63
CA SER A 94 1.50 0.22 3.13
C SER A 94 2.08 0.51 1.75
N ALA A 95 3.37 0.24 1.54
CA ALA A 95 4.04 0.45 0.28
C ALA A 95 3.48 -0.45 -0.83
N ALA A 96 3.22 -1.73 -0.50
CA ALA A 96 2.61 -2.67 -1.43
C ALA A 96 1.18 -2.26 -1.82
N LEU A 97 0.37 -1.81 -0.85
CA LEU A 97 -0.97 -1.29 -1.10
C LEU A 97 -0.95 0.03 -1.89
N GLY A 98 0.06 0.88 -1.68
CA GLY A 98 0.33 2.05 -2.50
C GLY A 98 0.55 1.70 -3.96
N VAL A 99 1.44 0.74 -4.26
CA VAL A 99 1.63 0.23 -5.64
C VAL A 99 0.32 -0.34 -6.20
N ALA A 100 -0.38 -1.17 -5.42
CA ALA A 100 -1.64 -1.78 -5.85
C ALA A 100 -2.71 -0.72 -6.18
N LEU A 101 -2.78 0.38 -5.42
CA LEU A 101 -3.68 1.49 -5.67
C LEU A 101 -3.37 2.19 -7.02
N ILE A 102 -2.09 2.41 -7.34
CA ILE A 102 -1.69 3.01 -8.62
C ILE A 102 -2.09 2.10 -9.80
N LEU A 103 -1.87 0.80 -9.67
CA LEU A 103 -2.25 -0.17 -10.70
C LEU A 103 -3.77 -0.31 -10.83
N LEU A 104 -4.51 -0.22 -9.72
CA LEU A 104 -5.97 -0.22 -9.71
C LEU A 104 -6.53 1.02 -10.43
N GLN A 105 -5.97 2.22 -10.16
CA GLN A 105 -6.33 3.46 -10.86
C GLN A 105 -6.09 3.35 -12.37
N TYR A 106 -4.94 2.78 -12.76
CA TYR A 106 -4.63 2.49 -14.15
C TYR A 106 -5.68 1.57 -14.76
N ALA A 107 -5.94 0.41 -14.14
CA ALA A 107 -6.83 -0.62 -14.68
C ALA A 107 -8.26 -0.08 -14.88
N PHE A 108 -8.76 0.70 -13.91
CA PHE A 108 -10.08 1.32 -13.99
C PHE A 108 -10.21 2.28 -15.17
N LEU A 109 -9.30 3.25 -15.28
CA LEU A 109 -9.35 4.24 -16.35
C LEU A 109 -9.01 3.66 -17.72
N ALA A 110 -8.08 2.71 -17.78
CA ALA A 110 -7.73 1.99 -19.01
C ALA A 110 -8.94 1.23 -19.56
N ARG A 111 -9.71 0.56 -18.69
CA ARG A 111 -10.94 -0.15 -19.07
C ARG A 111 -12.00 0.78 -19.64
N LEU A 112 -12.03 2.04 -19.21
CA LEU A 112 -13.09 2.98 -19.58
C LEU A 112 -12.80 3.89 -20.75
N ARG A 113 -11.58 4.37 -20.83
CA ARG A 113 -11.19 5.41 -21.77
C ARG A 113 -9.92 5.06 -22.54
N GLY A 114 -9.38 3.86 -22.32
CA GLY A 114 -8.18 3.35 -22.98
C GLY A 114 -6.88 3.62 -22.21
N PRO A 115 -5.78 2.95 -22.61
CA PRO A 115 -4.54 2.82 -21.84
C PRO A 115 -3.82 4.15 -21.63
N MET A 116 -3.99 5.12 -22.53
CA MET A 116 -3.40 6.46 -22.36
C MET A 116 -4.01 7.18 -21.15
N LEU A 117 -5.34 7.17 -20.99
CA LEU A 117 -5.97 7.77 -19.80
C LEU A 117 -5.69 6.95 -18.55
N GLY A 118 -5.57 5.62 -18.68
CA GLY A 118 -5.04 4.77 -17.62
C GLY A 118 -3.68 5.26 -17.11
N LEU A 119 -2.73 5.44 -18.04
CA LEU A 119 -1.37 5.87 -17.71
C LEU A 119 -1.36 7.27 -17.07
N LEU A 120 -2.04 8.24 -17.67
CA LEU A 120 -2.09 9.60 -17.15
C LEU A 120 -2.72 9.65 -15.76
N GLY A 121 -3.83 8.93 -15.54
CA GLY A 121 -4.47 8.88 -14.23
C GLY A 121 -3.63 8.16 -13.17
N GLY A 122 -2.95 7.07 -13.53
CA GLY A 122 -2.00 6.39 -12.66
C GLY A 122 -0.82 7.28 -12.27
N LEU A 123 -0.25 8.03 -13.23
CA LEU A 123 0.84 8.98 -12.98
C LEU A 123 0.37 10.16 -12.11
N MET A 124 -0.81 10.72 -12.38
CA MET A 124 -1.37 11.80 -11.56
C MET A 124 -1.53 11.38 -10.10
N LEU A 125 -1.99 10.16 -9.85
CA LEU A 125 -2.13 9.64 -8.49
C LEU A 125 -0.77 9.32 -7.86
N LEU A 126 0.16 8.72 -8.61
CA LEU A 126 1.49 8.37 -8.13
C LEU A 126 2.35 9.60 -7.79
N LEU A 127 2.19 10.69 -8.53
CA LEU A 127 2.91 11.95 -8.29
C LEU A 127 2.25 12.84 -7.24
N ASN A 128 1.13 12.41 -6.65
CA ASN A 128 0.56 13.08 -5.51
C ASN A 128 1.44 12.81 -4.26
N VAL A 129 1.98 13.89 -3.68
CA VAL A 129 2.92 13.81 -2.54
C VAL A 129 2.31 13.09 -1.34
N GLU A 130 1.03 13.32 -1.05
CA GLU A 130 0.33 12.70 0.07
C GLU A 130 0.21 11.18 -0.12
N ILE A 131 -0.15 10.73 -1.33
CA ILE A 131 -0.23 9.29 -1.66
C ILE A 131 1.11 8.59 -1.46
N VAL A 132 2.20 9.23 -1.88
CA VAL A 132 3.55 8.69 -1.66
C VAL A 132 3.90 8.69 -0.17
N ALA A 133 3.60 9.77 0.55
CA ALA A 133 3.88 9.89 1.97
C ALA A 133 3.15 8.81 2.78
N ILE A 134 1.83 8.71 2.66
CA ILE A 134 1.05 7.72 3.41
C ILE A 134 1.40 6.28 3.03
N GLY A 135 1.71 6.01 1.75
CA GLY A 135 2.17 4.69 1.30
C GLY A 135 3.54 4.31 1.86
N ARG A 136 4.34 5.28 2.30
CA ARG A 136 5.66 5.05 2.91
C ARG A 136 5.64 5.03 4.43
N LEU A 137 4.48 5.23 5.06
CA LEU A 137 4.32 5.17 6.51
C LEU A 137 3.58 3.90 6.93
N ALA A 138 3.94 3.34 8.09
CA ALA A 138 3.24 2.23 8.75
C ALA A 138 1.89 2.68 9.37
N LEU A 139 1.03 3.28 8.55
CA LEU A 139 -0.29 3.78 8.91
C LEU A 139 -1.42 2.87 8.40
N THR A 140 -2.63 3.14 8.88
CA THR A 140 -3.84 2.40 8.47
C THR A 140 -4.40 2.84 7.12
N ASP A 141 -3.94 3.98 6.63
CA ASP A 141 -4.59 4.79 5.61
C ASP A 141 -4.40 4.18 4.22
N SER A 142 -3.23 3.59 3.93
CA SER A 142 -2.99 2.89 2.65
C SER A 142 -3.96 1.74 2.42
N ALA A 143 -4.27 0.97 3.47
CA ALA A 143 -5.26 -0.10 3.40
C ALA A 143 -6.67 0.48 3.19
N LEU A 144 -7.06 1.48 3.98
CA LEU A 144 -8.36 2.12 3.87
C LEU A 144 -8.60 2.67 2.45
N ILE A 145 -7.65 3.42 1.91
CA ILE A 145 -7.76 4.05 0.58
C ILE A 145 -7.83 2.98 -0.50
N PHE A 146 -6.96 1.96 -0.44
CA PHE A 146 -6.97 0.87 -1.42
C PHE A 146 -8.31 0.14 -1.45
N PHE A 147 -8.79 -0.35 -0.30
CA PHE A 147 -10.02 -1.14 -0.25
C PHE A 147 -11.28 -0.30 -0.52
N THR A 148 -11.30 0.97 -0.11
CA THR A 148 -12.41 1.87 -0.44
C THR A 148 -12.44 2.16 -1.94
N THR A 149 -11.30 2.44 -2.56
CA THR A 149 -11.20 2.66 -4.01
C THR A 149 -11.58 1.41 -4.78
N LEU A 150 -11.10 0.24 -4.35
CA LEU A 150 -11.45 -1.05 -4.94
C LEU A 150 -12.96 -1.32 -4.86
N SER A 151 -13.58 -1.03 -3.72
CA SER A 151 -15.03 -1.15 -3.53
C SER A 151 -15.79 -0.25 -4.51
N LEU A 152 -15.42 1.03 -4.60
CA LEU A 152 -16.08 1.99 -5.49
C LEU A 152 -15.93 1.62 -6.97
N PHE A 153 -14.72 1.24 -7.39
CA PHE A 153 -14.47 0.84 -8.77
C PHE A 153 -15.12 -0.50 -9.11
N GLY A 154 -15.12 -1.45 -8.16
CA GLY A 154 -15.78 -2.73 -8.32
C GLY A 154 -17.31 -2.63 -8.37
N PHE A 155 -17.90 -1.67 -7.67
CA PHE A 155 -19.35 -1.38 -7.77
C PHE A 155 -19.73 -0.75 -9.11
N TRP A 156 -18.85 0.11 -9.65
CA TRP A 156 -19.16 0.90 -10.84
C TRP A 156 -18.97 0.11 -12.16
N LEU A 157 -18.08 -0.88 -12.16
CA LEU A 157 -17.80 -1.76 -13.32
C LEU A 157 -18.80 -2.91 -13.47
#